data_AF-A0A3N6P4R4-F1
#
_entry.id   AF-A0A3N6P4R4-F1
#
_cell.length_a   1.000
_cell.length_b   1.000
_cell.length_c   1.000
_cell.angle_alpha   90.00
_cell.angle_beta   90.00
_cell.angle_gamma   90.00
#
_symmetry.space_group_name_H-M   'P 1'
#
loop_
_entity.id
_entity.type
_entity.pdbx_description
1 polymer ?
#
loop_
_entity_poly.entity_id
_entity_poly.type
_entity_poly.pdbx_seq_one_letter_code
_entity_poly.pdbx_strand_id
1 'polypeptide(L)' 'MDQSLGIPGEHVIKAGDVSRSVLYQRLHSNDPAIMMPPLAKGEIDEAGSALIAEWIGNLDSRNN' A
#
# COMPACT_ATOMS: atom_id res chain seq x y z
N MET A 1 -9.48 -15.13 5.98
CA MET A 1 -8.25 -14.31 5.94
C MET A 1 -8.70 -12.91 6.27
N ASP A 2 -8.40 -12.44 7.47
CA ASP A 2 -8.65 -11.05 7.83
C ASP A 2 -7.77 -10.17 6.93
N GLN A 3 -8.37 -9.24 6.20
CA GLN A 3 -7.64 -8.36 5.28
C GLN A 3 -7.15 -7.08 5.96
N SER A 4 -7.57 -6.87 7.21
CA SER A 4 -7.24 -5.73 8.03
C SER A 4 -5.81 -5.80 8.53
N LEU A 5 -5.09 -4.67 8.47
CA LEU A 5 -3.76 -4.51 9.05
C LEU A 5 -3.82 -3.86 10.44
N GLY A 6 -5.03 -3.65 10.99
CA GLY A 6 -5.21 -2.97 12.28
C GLY A 6 -4.87 -1.48 12.24
N ILE A 7 -4.81 -0.87 11.06
CA ILE A 7 -4.51 0.56 10.90
C ILE A 7 -5.79 1.38 11.15
N PRO A 8 -5.79 2.36 12.07
CA PRO A 8 -6.96 3.21 12.29
C PRO A 8 -7.38 3.97 11.03
N GLY A 9 -8.60 3.71 10.54
CA GLY A 9 -9.10 4.33 9.31
C GLY A 9 -8.47 3.78 8.03
N GLU A 10 -8.03 2.51 8.05
CA GLU A 10 -7.53 1.82 6.86
C GLU A 10 -8.53 1.85 5.70
N HIS A 11 -8.01 2.07 4.51
CA HIS A 11 -8.74 1.87 3.26
C HIS A 11 -7.84 1.06 2.32
N VAL A 12 -8.44 0.34 1.37
CA VAL A 12 -7.65 -0.35 0.33
C VAL A 12 -6.72 0.64 -0.36
N ILE A 13 -7.26 1.81 -0.73
CA ILE A 13 -6.56 2.99 -1.19
C ILE A 13 -7.21 4.21 -0.52
N LYS A 14 -6.43 5.05 0.14
CA LYS A 14 -6.86 6.34 0.69
C LYS A 14 -6.19 7.46 -0.12
N ALA A 15 -6.99 8.18 -0.92
CA ALA A 15 -6.50 9.31 -1.71
C ALA A 15 -5.76 10.33 -0.81
N GLY A 16 -4.57 10.75 -1.25
CA GLY A 16 -3.73 11.70 -0.50
C GLY A 16 -3.05 11.13 0.74
N ASP A 17 -3.31 9.86 1.12
CA ASP A 17 -2.74 9.25 2.31
C ASP A 17 -2.25 7.82 2.06
N VAL A 18 -0.95 7.74 1.74
CA VAL A 18 -0.25 6.47 1.51
C VAL A 18 -0.21 5.61 2.77
N SER A 19 -0.11 6.21 3.97
CA SER A 19 0.06 5.48 5.24
C SER A 19 -1.17 4.66 5.62
N ARG A 20 -2.37 5.16 5.26
CA ARG A 20 -3.65 4.47 5.48
C ARG A 20 -4.07 3.55 4.34
N SER A 21 -3.24 3.43 3.29
CA SER A 21 -3.53 2.62 2.11
C SER A 21 -2.95 1.21 2.24
N VAL A 22 -3.82 0.22 2.45
CA VAL A 22 -3.44 -1.18 2.65
C VAL A 22 -2.67 -1.75 1.46
N LEU A 23 -2.98 -1.29 0.23
CA LEU A 23 -2.25 -1.69 -0.97
C LEU A 23 -0.74 -1.38 -0.88
N TYR A 24 -0.39 -0.15 -0.49
CA TYR A 24 1.00 0.28 -0.39
C TYR A 24 1.72 -0.48 0.73
N GLN A 25 1.07 -0.64 1.89
CA GLN A 25 1.62 -1.38 3.02
C GLN A 25 1.98 -2.83 2.63
N ARG A 26 1.13 -3.48 1.83
CA ARG A 26 1.37 -4.85 1.34
C ARG A 26 2.47 -4.95 0.29
N LEU A 27 2.59 -3.92 -0.56
CA LEU A 27 3.58 -3.86 -1.64
C LEU A 27 4.99 -3.52 -1.13
N HIS A 28 5.08 -2.72 -0.07
CA HIS A 28 6.33 -2.20 0.49
C HIS A 28 6.82 -2.98 1.73
N SER A 29 6.23 -4.12 2.04
CA SER A 29 6.58 -4.91 3.23
C SER A 29 7.01 -6.32 2.86
N ASN A 30 8.04 -6.80 3.58
CA ASN A 30 8.48 -8.20 3.58
C ASN A 30 8.04 -8.94 4.85
N ASP A 31 7.28 -8.30 5.75
CA ASP A 31 6.74 -8.95 6.93
C ASP A 31 5.63 -9.93 6.50
N PRO A 32 5.72 -11.24 6.79
CA PRO A 32 4.69 -12.23 6.45
C PRO A 32 3.26 -11.89 6.91
N ALA A 33 3.11 -11.05 7.93
CA ALA A 33 1.80 -10.58 8.40
C ALA A 33 1.22 -9.44 7.57
N ILE A 34 2.05 -8.70 6.84
CA ILE A 34 1.69 -7.46 6.13
C ILE A 34 1.88 -7.60 4.62
N MET A 35 2.91 -8.33 4.18
CA MET A 35 3.28 -8.49 2.78
C MET A 35 2.12 -9.05 1.96
N MET A 36 2.18 -8.83 0.64
CA MET A 36 1.32 -9.54 -0.28
C MET A 36 1.42 -11.06 -0.05
N PRO A 37 0.29 -11.80 -0.09
CA PRO A 37 0.32 -13.25 -0.07
C PRO A 37 1.34 -13.75 -1.12
N PRO A 38 2.14 -14.77 -0.80
CA PRO A 38 3.33 -15.11 -1.57
C PRO A 38 2.94 -15.59 -2.97
N LEU A 39 2.93 -14.66 -3.92
CA LEU A 39 2.84 -14.92 -5.37
C LEU A 39 4.19 -14.65 -6.05
N ALA A 40 5.13 -14.00 -5.37
CA ALA A 40 6.46 -13.67 -5.87
C ALA A 40 7.49 -13.81 -4.75
N LYS A 41 8.75 -14.06 -5.15
CA LYS A 41 9.94 -14.16 -4.30
C LYS A 41 9.96 -12.96 -3.34
N GLY A 42 10.38 -13.14 -2.08
CA GLY A 42 10.34 -12.13 -1.01
C GLY A 42 11.27 -10.92 -1.23
N GLU A 43 11.10 -10.26 -2.37
CA GLU A 43 11.82 -9.11 -2.87
C GLU A 43 10.80 -8.00 -3.16
N ILE A 44 11.08 -6.80 -2.66
CA ILE A 44 10.24 -5.63 -2.87
C ILE A 44 10.66 -4.97 -4.18
N ASP A 45 9.70 -4.71 -5.06
CA ASP A 45 9.92 -3.84 -6.22
C ASP A 45 9.92 -2.37 -5.74
N GLU A 46 11.10 -1.82 -5.49
CA GLU A 46 11.26 -0.45 -5.01
C GLU A 46 10.69 0.58 -6.01
N ALA A 47 10.89 0.36 -7.31
CA ALA A 47 10.43 1.27 -8.35
C ALA A 47 8.90 1.23 -8.48
N GLY A 48 8.32 0.03 -8.48
CA GLY A 48 6.87 -0.16 -8.48
C GLY A 48 6.22 0.39 -7.21
N SER A 49 6.83 0.16 -6.05
CA SER A 49 6.34 0.69 -4.77
C SER A 49 6.37 2.22 -4.72
N ALA A 50 7.41 2.85 -5.26
CA ALA A 50 7.51 4.31 -5.34
C ALA A 50 6.45 4.89 -6.29
N LEU A 51 6.22 4.27 -7.44
CA LEU A 51 5.19 4.68 -8.39
C LEU A 51 3.78 4.65 -7.77
N ILE A 52 3.48 3.59 -7.00
CA ILE A 52 2.18 3.47 -6.32
C ILE A 52 2.04 4.50 -5.20
N ALA A 53 3.11 4.78 -4.44
CA ALA A 53 3.08 5.83 -3.42
C ALA A 53 2.78 7.22 -4.04
N GLU A 54 3.47 7.56 -5.13
CA GLU A 54 3.26 8.81 -5.86
C GLU A 54 1.86 8.90 -6.44
N TRP A 55 1.36 7.81 -7.05
CA TRP A 55 0.01 7.75 -7.59
C TRP A 55 -1.04 8.00 -6.49
N ILE A 56 -0.96 7.30 -5.35
CA ILE A 56 -1.90 7.47 -4.22
C ILE A 56 -1.82 8.89 -3.64
N GLY A 57 -0.60 9.43 -3.48
CA GLY A 57 -0.39 10.79 -2.98
C GLY A 57 -1.03 11.85 -3.88
N ASN A 58 -1.03 11.63 -5.20
CA ASN A 58 -1.61 12.55 -6.17
C ASN A 58 -3.12 12.40 -6.40
N LEU A 59 -3.77 11.39 -5.82
CA LEU A 59 -5.21 11.18 -6.02
C LEU A 59 -6.08 12.31 -5.45
N ASP A 60 -5.64 12.98 -4.38
CA ASP A 60 -6.36 14.11 -3.78
C ASP A 60 -6.08 15.43 -4.52
N SER A 61 -4.86 15.56 -5.07
CA SER A 61 -4.40 16.73 -5.82
C SER A 61 -5.11 16.94 -7.17
N ARG A 62 -5.90 15.97 -7.65
CA ARG A 62 -6.56 16.02 -8.97
C ARG A 62 -8.01 16.55 -8.94
N ASN A 63 -8.48 17.01 -7.78
CA ASN A 63 -9.84 17.56 -7.58
C ASN A 63 -9.87 19.08 -7.33
N ASN A 64 -8.87 19.82 -7.82
CA ASN A 64 -8.85 21.29 -7.83
C ASN A 64 -8.68 21.81 -9.27
#